data_AF-A0A409YVK8-F1
#
_entry.id   AF-A0A409YVK8-F1
#
_cell.length_a   1.000
_cell.length_b   1.000
_cell.length_c   1.000
_cell.angle_alpha   90.00
_cell.angle_beta   90.00
_cell.angle_gamma   90.00
#
_symmetry.space_group_name_H-M   'P 1'
#
loop_
_entity.id
_entity.type
_entity.pdbx_description
1 polymer ?
#
loop_
_entity_poly.entity_id
_entity_poly.type
_entity_poly.pdbx_seq_one_letter_code
_entity_poly.pdbx_strand_id
1 'polypeptide(L)'
;MSVTFACYYPGEDPLFIPIKISLETWVAVLAQEIAQESKEWGRHIQLRDLRLFKQTDVSIDPDETLQSRALQWLHEPPPDSQLEDDDGLYAIFEHGPHAVRDSKLDILIVDTEVLEMVDGLGDPYDVYNRKVNKALNRNFDSLSSLPSPSEAVMDAQRLAEVFGGAEPRIHVGRPGGAPAVIFNPVLAALQQTLNDLGQVEIFENDVSLAASFILACVEFYDSDEQRQDALRDLLDSAMRMPGYWGESFDFGAHTEAVKLDCAWWYHGFLVLALVLKDCLGLQGDASSQAILEYSKIISHDKYKPFRPYCNFPSILIGVTGNRLEIAAAVCVGPIYVTRLLTLDLSLGFHASDNILRLARVFKALSRHQIELEKYYQSVKALSSAKLSCLFPNPVSVDPSQPVPKLTYREFLSRAGRPVPDILDLGNTTTAMYTATLDDTDEVIVKFTTRYNEAAHRLLAEARLAPKLHFCGRVVGDLYMIVMERVAGTSAWQLEMDKRPIPEVVATKVEEAVGLLHAQDIVFGDLRSNNVLYDVSGGEGRAVLVDFDWAGKDGEARYPATLNHVVDDELWHPDVSPHCIMKKAHDLWHLEKLKGLCKSNTGD
;
A
#
# COMPACT_ATOMS: atom_id res chain seq x y z
N MET A 1 20.93 52.55 9.25
CA MET A 1 21.17 51.82 10.53
C MET A 1 20.69 50.39 10.36
N SER A 2 21.37 49.39 10.93
CA SER A 2 20.89 48.01 10.89
C SER A 2 19.84 47.76 11.96
N VAL A 3 18.77 47.07 11.58
CA VAL A 3 17.68 46.61 12.45
C VAL A 3 17.70 45.08 12.50
N THR A 4 17.12 44.49 13.54
CA THR A 4 17.01 43.04 13.68
C THR A 4 15.56 42.63 13.48
N PHE A 5 15.29 41.77 12.50
CA PHE A 5 13.99 41.16 12.27
C PHE A 5 13.86 39.85 13.04
N ALA A 6 12.71 39.64 13.67
CA ALA A 6 12.27 38.36 14.23
C ALA A 6 11.67 37.51 13.12
N CYS A 7 12.51 36.70 12.46
CA CYS A 7 12.05 35.77 11.42
C CYS A 7 11.77 34.40 12.03
N TYR A 8 10.74 33.71 11.55
CA TYR A 8 10.40 32.38 12.01
C TYR A 8 10.00 31.45 10.86
N TYR A 9 10.55 30.24 10.89
CA TYR A 9 10.25 29.16 9.98
C TYR A 9 9.38 28.13 10.72
N PRO A 10 8.10 27.97 10.36
CA PRO A 10 7.16 27.09 11.06
C PRO A 10 7.09 25.65 10.50
N GLY A 11 8.16 25.15 9.86
CA GLY A 11 8.21 23.77 9.32
C GLY A 11 8.32 22.69 10.42
N GLU A 12 8.54 21.43 10.05
CA GLU A 12 8.55 20.27 10.96
C GLU A 12 9.51 20.43 12.15
N ASP A 13 10.70 21.00 11.90
CA ASP A 13 11.60 21.47 12.95
C ASP A 13 11.57 23.00 12.98
N PRO A 14 10.76 23.66 13.83
CA PRO A 14 10.64 25.11 13.77
C PRO A 14 11.95 25.80 14.09
N LEU A 15 12.21 26.94 13.43
CA LEU A 15 13.44 27.69 13.63
C LEU A 15 13.14 29.19 13.75
N PHE A 16 13.62 29.79 14.83
CA PHE A 16 13.63 31.23 15.00
C PHE A 16 14.98 31.80 14.54
N ILE A 17 14.97 32.74 13.59
CA ILE A 17 16.16 33.28 12.94
C ILE A 17 16.18 34.81 13.08
N PRO A 18 16.98 35.37 14.00
CA PRO A 18 17.13 36.81 14.11
C PRO A 18 18.04 37.36 13.00
N ILE A 19 17.48 38.10 12.03
CA ILE A 19 18.27 38.65 10.91
C ILE A 19 18.57 40.11 11.13
N LYS A 20 19.87 40.47 11.14
CA LYS A 20 20.32 41.86 11.27
C LYS A 20 20.68 42.45 9.91
N ILE A 21 19.87 43.38 9.40
CA ILE A 21 20.02 43.94 8.05
C ILE A 21 19.72 45.45 8.02
N SER A 22 20.16 46.16 6.98
CA SER A 22 19.82 47.57 6.74
C SER A 22 18.41 47.71 6.16
N LEU A 23 17.62 48.70 6.59
CA LEU A 23 16.31 49.01 5.97
C LEU A 23 16.43 49.62 4.56
N GLU A 24 17.61 50.13 4.19
CA GLU A 24 17.87 50.71 2.86
C GLU A 24 18.17 49.65 1.78
N THR A 25 17.71 48.41 1.98
CA THR A 25 17.91 47.29 1.05
C THR A 25 16.59 46.72 0.55
N TRP A 26 16.67 45.70 -0.30
CA TRP A 26 15.54 45.01 -0.93
C TRP A 26 15.24 43.69 -0.23
N VAL A 27 14.00 43.20 -0.38
CA VAL A 27 13.58 41.88 0.11
C VAL A 27 14.47 40.76 -0.43
N ALA A 28 14.93 40.83 -1.68
CA ALA A 28 15.86 39.85 -2.25
C ALA A 28 17.15 39.68 -1.43
N VAL A 29 17.66 40.75 -0.80
CA VAL A 29 18.85 40.68 0.06
C VAL A 29 18.50 40.04 1.40
N LEU A 30 17.32 40.34 1.95
CA LEU A 30 16.82 39.68 3.17
C LEU A 30 16.62 38.17 2.97
N ALA A 31 16.06 37.76 1.82
CA ALA A 31 15.92 36.36 1.43
C ALA A 31 17.28 35.64 1.36
N GLN A 32 18.32 36.31 0.84
CA GLN A 32 19.69 35.77 0.79
C GLN A 32 20.29 35.58 2.18
N GLU A 33 20.17 36.56 3.07
CA GLU A 33 20.64 36.45 4.45
C GLU A 33 19.91 35.33 5.20
N ILE A 34 18.58 35.21 5.05
CA ILE A 34 17.78 34.12 5.63
C ILE A 34 18.26 32.75 5.13
N ALA A 35 18.49 32.62 3.81
CA ALA A 35 18.94 31.37 3.23
C ALA A 35 20.38 31.00 3.65
N GLN A 36 21.23 32.00 3.92
CA GLN A 36 22.58 31.78 4.43
C GLN A 36 22.55 31.35 5.90
N GLU A 37 21.87 32.12 6.75
CA GLU A 37 21.74 31.82 8.19
C GLU A 37 21.10 30.45 8.40
N SER A 38 20.03 30.12 7.67
CA SER A 38 19.38 28.81 7.76
C SER A 38 20.36 27.64 7.58
N LYS A 39 21.37 27.79 6.70
CA LYS A 39 22.39 26.75 6.47
C LYS A 39 23.30 26.57 7.68
N GLU A 40 23.62 27.63 8.42
CA GLU A 40 24.41 27.56 9.64
C GLU A 40 23.69 26.76 10.74
N TRP A 41 22.35 26.83 10.74
CA TRP A 41 21.47 26.04 11.61
C TRP A 41 21.13 24.65 11.04
N GLY A 42 21.81 24.22 9.97
CA GLY A 42 21.67 22.87 9.40
C GLY A 42 20.48 22.69 8.46
N ARG A 43 19.75 23.75 8.09
CA ARG A 43 18.63 23.69 7.12
C ARG A 43 18.97 24.37 5.81
N HIS A 44 18.84 23.62 4.70
CA HIS A 44 19.13 24.14 3.37
C HIS A 44 17.86 24.57 2.63
N ILE A 45 17.47 25.84 2.74
CA ILE A 45 16.34 26.41 1.99
C ILE A 45 16.84 26.93 0.63
N GLN A 46 16.18 26.55 -0.48
CA GLN A 46 16.52 27.07 -1.80
C GLN A 46 15.86 28.44 -2.00
N LEU A 47 16.65 29.44 -2.41
CA LEU A 47 16.17 30.81 -2.65
C LEU A 47 14.94 30.89 -3.56
N ARG A 48 14.89 30.06 -4.61
CA ARG A 48 13.77 30.04 -5.57
C ARG A 48 12.44 29.55 -4.98
N ASP A 49 12.50 28.82 -3.88
CA ASP A 49 11.33 28.22 -3.22
C ASP A 49 10.92 29.05 -1.99
N LEU A 50 11.71 30.06 -1.62
CA LEU A 50 11.51 30.90 -0.45
C LEU A 50 10.44 31.97 -0.72
N ARG A 51 9.48 32.08 0.20
CA ARG A 51 8.48 33.15 0.26
C ARG A 51 8.51 33.76 1.64
N LEU A 52 8.43 35.09 1.71
CA LEU A 52 8.47 35.83 2.96
C LEU A 52 7.13 36.53 3.17
N PHE A 53 6.58 36.42 4.38
CA PHE A 53 5.33 37.08 4.74
C PHE A 53 5.56 38.06 5.89
N LYS A 54 5.12 39.30 5.75
CA LYS A 54 5.27 40.37 6.75
C LYS A 54 4.05 40.50 7.67
N GLN A 55 4.21 41.34 8.71
CA GLN A 55 3.10 41.90 9.51
C GLN A 55 2.25 40.82 10.18
N THR A 56 2.93 39.82 10.75
CA THR A 56 2.27 38.71 11.39
C THR A 56 1.81 39.15 12.78
N ASP A 57 0.51 39.12 13.06
CA ASP A 57 -0.03 39.30 14.42
C ASP A 57 0.27 38.12 15.36
N VAL A 58 1.19 37.24 14.95
CA VAL A 58 1.61 36.05 15.66
C VAL A 58 2.59 36.45 16.77
N SER A 59 2.16 36.27 18.02
CA SER A 59 3.04 36.47 19.16
C SER A 59 4.04 35.31 19.28
N ILE A 60 5.30 35.61 19.62
CA ILE A 60 6.38 34.64 19.87
C ILE A 60 6.03 33.74 21.07
N ASP A 61 5.41 34.32 22.10
CA ASP A 61 5.05 33.61 23.32
C ASP A 61 3.56 33.16 23.30
N PRO A 62 3.23 31.99 23.88
CA PRO A 62 4.15 30.94 24.31
C PRO A 62 4.74 30.15 23.13
N ASP A 63 5.99 29.72 23.28
CA ASP A 63 6.74 28.99 22.25
C ASP A 63 6.06 27.66 21.87
N GLU A 64 5.41 26.98 22.82
CA GLU A 64 4.77 25.67 22.60
C GLU A 64 3.66 25.72 21.53
N THR A 65 3.03 26.88 21.33
CA THR A 65 1.96 27.06 20.33
C THR A 65 2.37 28.00 19.21
N LEU A 66 3.65 28.39 19.12
CA LEU A 66 4.11 29.35 18.11
C LEU A 66 3.95 28.79 16.69
N GLN A 67 4.37 27.55 16.47
CA GLN A 67 4.27 26.88 15.17
C GLN A 67 2.82 26.79 14.68
N SER A 68 1.91 26.29 15.53
CA SER A 68 0.50 26.13 15.16
C SER A 68 -0.17 27.47 14.85
N ARG A 69 0.15 28.53 15.60
CA ARG A 69 -0.36 29.88 15.34
C ARG A 69 0.20 30.47 14.05
N ALA A 70 1.48 30.26 13.77
CA ALA A 70 2.12 30.70 12.53
C ALA A 70 1.49 30.03 11.30
N LEU A 71 1.31 28.70 11.35
CA LEU A 71 0.65 27.96 10.27
C LEU A 71 -0.81 28.41 10.09
N GLN A 72 -1.55 28.60 11.19
CA GLN A 72 -2.93 29.07 11.13
C GLN A 72 -3.05 30.47 10.51
N TRP A 73 -2.09 31.36 10.80
CA TRP A 73 -2.04 32.67 10.16
C TRP A 73 -1.73 32.58 8.67
N LEU A 74 -0.84 31.66 8.27
CA LEU A 74 -0.49 31.41 6.86
C LEU A 74 -1.60 30.75 6.03
N HIS A 75 -2.61 30.15 6.67
CA HIS A 75 -3.76 29.56 5.99
C HIS A 75 -4.65 30.61 5.33
N GLU A 76 -4.80 31.77 5.97
CA GLU A 76 -5.59 32.91 5.48
C GLU A 76 -4.83 34.21 5.72
N PRO A 77 -3.68 34.41 5.03
CA PRO A 77 -2.87 35.57 5.25
C PRO A 77 -3.57 36.81 4.65
N PRO A 78 -3.45 38.00 5.26
CA PRO A 78 -4.03 39.21 4.71
C PRO A 78 -3.56 39.47 3.26
N PRO A 79 -4.39 40.12 2.41
CA PRO A 79 -3.94 40.62 1.12
C PRO A 79 -2.68 41.49 1.29
N ASP A 80 -1.73 41.41 0.36
CA ASP A 80 -0.48 42.18 0.35
C ASP A 80 0.50 41.88 1.51
N SER A 81 0.36 40.74 2.17
CA SER A 81 1.27 40.28 3.22
C SER A 81 2.49 39.49 2.70
N GLN A 82 2.39 38.89 1.51
CA GLN A 82 3.54 38.29 0.85
C GLN A 82 4.45 39.39 0.29
N LEU A 83 5.76 39.25 0.52
CA LEU A 83 6.79 40.17 0.05
C LEU A 83 7.30 39.74 -1.33
N GLU A 84 7.51 40.71 -2.22
CA GLU A 84 8.14 40.51 -3.52
C GLU A 84 9.62 40.90 -3.47
N ASP A 85 10.46 40.25 -4.28
CA ASP A 85 11.93 40.42 -4.25
C ASP A 85 12.38 41.88 -4.51
N ASP A 86 11.61 42.61 -5.32
CA ASP A 86 11.85 44.01 -5.70
C ASP A 86 11.20 45.02 -4.75
N ASP A 87 10.60 44.58 -3.65
CA ASP A 87 10.12 45.49 -2.61
C ASP A 87 11.29 46.05 -1.78
N GLY A 88 11.26 47.36 -1.51
CA GLY A 88 12.19 48.01 -0.60
C GLY A 88 11.79 47.82 0.86
N LEU A 89 12.70 47.34 1.72
CA LEU A 89 12.40 47.08 3.14
C LEU A 89 11.91 48.33 3.89
N TYR A 90 12.46 49.50 3.59
CA TYR A 90 12.02 50.76 4.20
C TYR A 90 10.56 51.11 3.83
N ALA A 91 10.13 50.81 2.61
CA ALA A 91 8.75 51.08 2.17
C ALA A 91 7.76 50.11 2.84
N ILE A 92 8.20 48.87 3.08
CA ILE A 92 7.39 47.85 3.75
C ILE A 92 7.29 48.09 5.26
N PHE A 93 8.42 48.42 5.89
CA PHE A 93 8.59 48.60 7.33
C PHE A 93 8.97 50.05 7.65
N GLU A 94 8.05 50.99 7.39
CA GLU A 94 8.27 52.44 7.57
C GLU A 94 8.69 52.81 9.00
N HIS A 95 8.25 52.03 9.99
CA HIS A 95 8.60 52.21 11.41
C HIS A 95 9.62 51.18 11.92
N GLY A 96 10.21 50.38 11.03
CA GLY A 96 11.04 49.24 11.36
C GLY A 96 10.26 47.99 11.82
N PRO A 97 10.95 46.91 12.18
CA PRO A 97 10.34 45.72 12.77
C PRO A 97 9.67 46.04 14.13
N HIS A 98 8.83 45.13 14.63
CA HIS A 98 8.19 45.26 15.94
C HIS A 98 9.24 45.51 17.03
N ALA A 99 8.85 46.28 18.06
CA ALA A 99 9.77 46.49 19.17
C ALA A 99 10.02 45.17 19.89
N VAL A 100 11.24 44.98 20.40
CA VAL A 100 11.63 43.76 21.18
C VAL A 100 10.66 43.46 22.34
N ARG A 101 9.92 44.46 22.82
CA ARG A 101 8.93 44.33 23.91
C ARG A 101 7.56 43.82 23.46
N ASP A 102 7.28 43.80 22.16
CA ASP A 102 5.97 43.42 21.63
C ASP A 102 5.83 41.90 21.47
N SER A 103 6.94 41.14 21.60
CA SER A 103 6.99 39.66 21.47
C SER A 103 6.18 39.17 20.25
N LYS A 104 6.34 39.81 19.08
CA LYS A 104 5.68 39.46 17.82
C LYS A 104 6.71 39.09 16.75
N LEU A 105 6.30 38.21 15.85
CA LEU A 105 7.07 37.88 14.65
C LEU A 105 6.99 39.04 13.65
N ASP A 106 8.10 39.28 12.95
CA ASP A 106 8.15 40.26 11.86
C ASP A 106 7.94 39.60 10.50
N ILE A 107 8.54 38.41 10.34
CA ILE A 107 8.59 37.69 9.07
C ILE A 107 8.34 36.20 9.30
N LEU A 108 7.38 35.64 8.57
CA LEU A 108 7.26 34.20 8.40
C LEU A 108 8.01 33.76 7.15
N ILE A 109 8.85 32.74 7.32
CA ILE A 109 9.64 32.12 6.28
C ILE A 109 8.90 30.90 5.79
N VAL A 110 8.51 30.89 4.52
CA VAL A 110 7.69 29.85 3.92
C VAL A 110 8.45 29.25 2.74
N ASP A 111 8.61 27.94 2.73
CA ASP A 111 9.07 27.19 1.58
C ASP A 111 8.00 26.19 1.14
N THR A 112 8.34 25.28 0.23
CA THR A 112 7.44 24.21 -0.21
C THR A 112 6.95 23.34 0.95
N GLU A 113 7.78 23.07 1.97
CA GLU A 113 7.39 22.26 3.14
C GLU A 113 6.30 22.98 3.95
N VAL A 114 6.50 24.27 4.23
CA VAL A 114 5.53 25.06 5.00
C VAL A 114 4.22 25.24 4.23
N LEU A 115 4.26 25.42 2.91
CA LEU A 115 3.04 25.48 2.08
C LEU A 115 2.25 24.16 2.17
N GLU A 116 2.92 23.02 2.08
CA GLU A 116 2.27 21.71 2.24
C GLU A 116 1.64 21.56 3.64
N MET A 117 2.29 22.07 4.69
CA MET A 117 1.73 22.07 6.06
C MET A 117 0.48 22.92 6.17
N VAL A 118 0.47 24.08 5.52
CA VAL A 118 -0.67 25.00 5.52
C VAL A 118 -1.85 24.39 4.75
N ASP A 119 -1.60 23.82 3.57
CA ASP A 119 -2.62 23.13 2.78
C ASP A 119 -3.27 21.95 3.54
N GLY A 120 -2.51 21.32 4.44
CA GLY A 120 -2.97 20.21 5.29
C GLY A 120 -3.64 20.64 6.60
N LEU A 121 -3.78 21.94 6.87
CA LEU A 121 -4.36 22.40 8.15
C LEU A 121 -5.81 21.93 8.31
N GLY A 122 -6.08 21.35 9.48
CA GLY A 122 -7.40 20.82 9.82
C GLY A 122 -7.63 19.37 9.35
N ASP A 123 -6.73 18.78 8.56
CA ASP A 123 -6.72 17.33 8.32
C ASP A 123 -5.92 16.63 9.44
N PRO A 124 -6.56 15.86 10.34
CA PRO A 124 -5.85 15.14 11.40
C PRO A 124 -4.86 14.11 10.87
N TYR A 125 -4.94 13.73 9.59
CA TYR A 125 -4.07 12.77 8.94
C TYR A 125 -2.99 13.42 8.07
N ASP A 126 -2.87 14.75 7.98
CA ASP A 126 -1.88 15.40 7.11
C ASP A 126 -0.44 14.95 7.40
N VAL A 127 -0.02 15.00 8.66
CA VAL A 127 1.33 14.59 9.09
C VAL A 127 1.58 13.12 8.73
N TYR A 128 0.57 12.27 8.89
CA TYR A 128 0.64 10.87 8.50
C TYR A 128 0.81 10.71 6.99
N ASN A 129 -0.03 11.38 6.21
CA ASN A 129 -0.04 11.37 4.75
C ASN A 129 1.28 11.88 4.16
N ARG A 130 1.88 12.92 4.73
CA ARG A 130 3.21 13.41 4.31
C ARG A 130 4.31 12.38 4.54
N LYS A 131 4.32 11.72 5.70
CA LYS A 131 5.27 10.63 5.99
C LYS A 131 5.09 9.45 5.04
N VAL A 132 3.86 9.04 4.77
CA VAL A 132 3.53 7.98 3.79
C VAL A 132 3.96 8.39 2.37
N ASN A 133 3.71 9.63 1.95
CA ASN A 133 4.12 10.12 0.63
C ASN A 133 5.66 10.17 0.49
N LYS A 134 6.37 10.57 1.54
CA LYS A 134 7.84 10.52 1.58
C LYS A 134 8.34 9.07 1.48
N ALA A 135 7.73 8.15 2.23
CA ALA A 135 8.03 6.73 2.15
C ALA A 135 7.78 6.15 0.76
N LEU A 136 6.66 6.50 0.12
CA LEU A 136 6.33 6.09 -1.24
C LEU A 136 7.43 6.50 -2.22
N ASN A 137 7.85 7.76 -2.19
CA ASN A 137 8.92 8.24 -3.08
C ASN A 137 10.24 7.52 -2.84
N ARG A 138 10.64 7.29 -1.58
CA ARG A 138 11.83 6.47 -1.27
C ARG A 138 11.75 5.06 -1.88
N ASN A 139 10.58 4.43 -1.82
CA ASN A 139 10.37 3.10 -2.42
C ASN A 139 10.57 3.15 -3.94
N PHE A 140 9.93 4.08 -4.64
CA PHE A 140 10.10 4.24 -6.09
C PHE A 140 11.55 4.55 -6.48
N ASP A 141 12.21 5.45 -5.76
CA ASP A 141 13.58 5.84 -6.05
C ASP A 141 14.53 4.64 -5.84
N SER A 142 14.22 3.76 -4.88
CA SER A 142 14.96 2.51 -4.69
C SER A 142 14.83 1.55 -5.89
N LEU A 143 13.69 1.53 -6.60
CA LEU A 143 13.50 0.65 -7.76
C LEU A 143 14.45 1.00 -8.92
N SER A 144 14.84 2.27 -9.05
CA SER A 144 15.79 2.71 -10.08
C SER A 144 17.14 2.00 -9.96
N SER A 145 17.55 1.65 -8.73
CA SER A 145 18.82 0.97 -8.42
C SER A 145 18.85 -0.53 -8.69
N LEU A 146 17.73 -1.13 -9.13
CA LEU A 146 17.68 -2.55 -9.46
C LEU A 146 18.61 -2.89 -10.64
N PRO A 147 19.15 -4.13 -10.71
CA PRO A 147 19.99 -4.56 -11.82
C PRO A 147 19.24 -4.51 -13.16
N SER A 148 20.00 -4.52 -14.26
CA SER A 148 19.43 -4.58 -15.61
C SER A 148 18.50 -5.80 -15.76
N PRO A 149 17.25 -5.64 -16.24
CA PRO A 149 16.29 -6.74 -16.35
C PRO A 149 16.84 -7.96 -17.10
N SER A 150 17.45 -7.74 -18.26
CA SER A 150 18.00 -8.81 -19.10
C SER A 150 19.18 -9.54 -18.48
N GLU A 151 20.02 -8.85 -17.70
CA GLU A 151 21.13 -9.49 -17.00
C GLU A 151 20.67 -10.19 -15.71
N ALA A 152 19.70 -9.59 -15.01
CA ALA A 152 19.17 -10.12 -13.77
C ALA A 152 18.53 -11.49 -13.97
N VAL A 153 17.72 -11.67 -15.02
CA VAL A 153 17.07 -12.98 -15.29
C VAL A 153 18.03 -14.10 -15.67
N MET A 154 19.29 -13.78 -15.96
CA MET A 154 20.33 -14.77 -16.25
C MET A 154 21.16 -15.17 -15.01
N ASP A 155 20.95 -14.50 -13.87
CA ASP A 155 21.74 -14.69 -12.66
C ASP A 155 20.83 -14.91 -11.44
N ALA A 156 20.90 -16.11 -10.86
CA ALA A 156 20.11 -16.48 -9.70
C ALA A 156 20.39 -15.60 -8.46
N GLN A 157 21.62 -15.10 -8.30
CA GLN A 157 21.97 -14.21 -7.20
C GLN A 157 21.29 -12.85 -7.38
N ARG A 158 21.31 -12.29 -8.59
CA ARG A 158 20.61 -11.03 -8.90
C ARG A 158 19.11 -11.19 -8.75
N LEU A 159 18.53 -12.31 -9.17
CA LEU A 159 17.11 -12.60 -8.90
C LEU A 159 16.81 -12.65 -7.40
N ALA A 160 17.70 -13.23 -6.60
CA ALA A 160 17.55 -13.25 -5.15
C ALA A 160 17.66 -11.85 -4.51
N GLU A 161 18.45 -10.94 -5.08
CA GLU A 161 18.53 -9.54 -4.65
C GLU A 161 17.25 -8.75 -4.92
N VAL A 162 16.52 -9.09 -5.99
CA VAL A 162 15.28 -8.37 -6.36
C VAL A 162 14.03 -9.00 -5.75
N PHE A 163 13.89 -10.31 -5.90
CA PHE A 163 12.69 -11.06 -5.51
C PHE A 163 12.83 -11.69 -4.14
N GLY A 164 14.04 -11.96 -3.66
CA GLY A 164 14.31 -12.65 -2.40
C GLY A 164 14.82 -11.74 -1.28
N GLY A 165 15.30 -12.36 -0.21
CA GLY A 165 15.76 -11.65 0.99
C GLY A 165 14.65 -11.45 2.03
N ALA A 166 15.00 -10.76 3.13
CA ALA A 166 14.06 -10.50 4.22
C ALA A 166 12.99 -9.46 3.84
N GLU A 167 13.34 -8.52 2.96
CA GLU A 167 12.49 -7.40 2.52
C GLU A 167 12.65 -7.19 0.99
N PRO A 168 12.10 -8.09 0.16
CA PRO A 168 12.18 -7.93 -1.28
C PRO A 168 11.36 -6.71 -1.73
N ARG A 169 11.80 -6.05 -2.80
CA ARG A 169 11.07 -4.89 -3.35
C ARG A 169 9.92 -5.30 -4.25
N ILE A 170 9.99 -6.51 -4.79
CA ILE A 170 9.02 -7.06 -5.72
C ILE A 170 8.57 -8.44 -5.23
N HIS A 171 7.31 -8.54 -4.87
CA HIS A 171 6.67 -9.74 -4.36
C HIS A 171 6.05 -10.54 -5.50
N VAL A 172 6.73 -11.63 -5.86
CA VAL A 172 6.30 -12.59 -6.89
C VAL A 172 5.90 -13.94 -6.31
N GLY A 173 5.58 -13.96 -5.00
CA GLY A 173 5.30 -15.16 -4.21
C GLY A 173 6.53 -15.79 -3.54
N ARG A 174 7.66 -15.09 -3.42
CA ARG A 174 8.91 -15.61 -2.83
C ARG A 174 9.81 -14.55 -2.12
N PRO A 175 9.51 -14.05 -0.90
CA PRO A 175 8.38 -14.38 -0.04
C PRO A 175 7.04 -13.86 -0.58
N GLY A 176 5.95 -14.35 0.03
CA GLY A 176 4.55 -14.22 -0.38
C GLY A 176 4.13 -12.87 -0.98
N GLY A 177 3.33 -12.10 -0.24
CA GLY A 177 2.75 -10.85 -0.71
C GLY A 177 1.23 -10.86 -0.84
N ALA A 178 0.64 -9.69 -0.67
CA ALA A 178 -0.78 -9.48 -0.92
C ALA A 178 -1.10 -9.71 -2.42
N PRO A 179 -2.25 -10.29 -2.77
CA PRO A 179 -2.66 -10.41 -4.17
C PRO A 179 -2.83 -9.01 -4.79
N ALA A 180 -2.13 -8.73 -5.88
CA ALA A 180 -2.19 -7.46 -6.62
C ALA A 180 -3.62 -7.04 -6.99
N VAL A 181 -4.47 -8.03 -7.26
CA VAL A 181 -5.87 -7.87 -7.64
C VAL A 181 -6.73 -7.19 -6.57
N ILE A 182 -6.35 -7.21 -5.29
CA ILE A 182 -7.13 -6.54 -4.23
C ILE A 182 -7.02 -5.02 -4.30
N PHE A 183 -6.02 -4.49 -5.02
CA PHE A 183 -5.76 -3.06 -5.14
C PHE A 183 -6.37 -2.43 -6.40
N ASN A 184 -6.89 -3.23 -7.34
CA ASN A 184 -7.45 -2.71 -8.57
C ASN A 184 -8.64 -3.55 -9.07
N PRO A 185 -9.84 -2.97 -9.19
CA PRO A 185 -11.04 -3.69 -9.64
C PRO A 185 -10.94 -4.29 -11.05
N VAL A 186 -10.19 -3.67 -11.96
CA VAL A 186 -10.02 -4.19 -13.33
C VAL A 186 -9.18 -5.47 -13.32
N LEU A 187 -8.10 -5.50 -12.53
CA LEU A 187 -7.28 -6.69 -12.36
C LEU A 187 -8.05 -7.82 -11.65
N ALA A 188 -8.92 -7.48 -10.69
CA ALA A 188 -9.82 -8.43 -10.07
C ALA A 188 -10.84 -9.02 -11.07
N ALA A 189 -11.47 -8.19 -11.90
CA ALA A 189 -12.38 -8.65 -12.95
C ALA A 189 -11.68 -9.56 -13.96
N LEU A 190 -10.42 -9.24 -14.31
CA LEU A 190 -9.60 -10.10 -15.15
C LEU A 190 -9.37 -11.46 -14.49
N GLN A 191 -8.99 -11.50 -13.21
CA GLN A 191 -8.81 -12.78 -12.49
C GLN A 191 -10.10 -13.61 -12.48
N GLN A 192 -11.25 -13.01 -12.20
CA GLN A 192 -12.54 -13.71 -12.24
C GLN A 192 -12.82 -14.30 -13.63
N THR A 193 -12.60 -13.50 -14.68
CA THR A 193 -12.79 -13.94 -16.07
C THR A 193 -11.84 -15.08 -16.45
N LEU A 194 -10.59 -15.04 -16.00
CA LEU A 194 -9.60 -16.10 -16.27
C LEU A 194 -9.86 -17.37 -15.45
N ASN A 195 -10.45 -17.26 -14.26
CA ASN A 195 -10.86 -18.40 -13.44
C ASN A 195 -12.10 -19.13 -14.01
N ASP A 196 -12.97 -18.43 -14.74
CA ASP A 196 -14.16 -18.98 -15.40
C ASP A 196 -14.20 -18.67 -16.90
N LEU A 197 -13.14 -19.06 -17.62
CA LEU A 197 -13.01 -18.85 -19.07
C LEU A 197 -14.18 -19.44 -19.87
N GLY A 198 -14.86 -20.47 -19.34
CA GLY A 198 -15.98 -21.13 -20.01
C GLY A 198 -17.11 -20.18 -20.40
N GLN A 199 -17.31 -19.10 -19.63
CA GLN A 199 -18.33 -18.08 -19.88
C GLN A 199 -17.95 -17.05 -20.96
N VAL A 200 -16.69 -17.03 -21.38
CA VAL A 200 -16.24 -16.13 -22.44
C VAL A 200 -16.69 -16.68 -23.78
N GLU A 201 -17.70 -16.05 -24.38
CA GLU A 201 -18.16 -16.34 -25.73
C GLU A 201 -17.07 -15.99 -26.75
N ILE A 202 -16.78 -16.89 -27.70
CA ILE A 202 -15.77 -16.75 -28.75
C ILE A 202 -16.38 -17.06 -30.12
N PHE A 203 -15.83 -16.44 -31.17
CA PHE A 203 -16.28 -16.62 -32.55
C PHE A 203 -15.21 -17.32 -33.40
N GLU A 204 -15.57 -17.74 -34.62
CA GLU A 204 -14.68 -18.46 -35.55
C GLU A 204 -13.35 -17.74 -35.80
N ASN A 205 -13.37 -16.41 -35.93
CA ASN A 205 -12.15 -15.61 -36.07
C ASN A 205 -11.27 -15.65 -34.80
N ASP A 206 -11.87 -15.60 -33.61
CA ASP A 206 -11.13 -15.69 -32.34
C ASP A 206 -10.42 -17.06 -32.24
N VAL A 207 -11.10 -18.14 -32.66
CA VAL A 207 -10.57 -19.52 -32.68
C VAL A 207 -9.45 -19.68 -33.70
N SER A 208 -9.65 -19.16 -34.92
CA SER A 208 -8.68 -19.27 -36.01
C SER A 208 -7.38 -18.53 -35.66
N LEU A 209 -7.51 -17.35 -35.04
CA LEU A 209 -6.38 -16.57 -34.58
C LEU A 209 -5.59 -17.28 -33.48
N ALA A 210 -6.29 -17.86 -32.49
CA ALA A 210 -5.65 -18.64 -31.44
C ALA A 210 -4.93 -19.88 -31.99
N ALA A 211 -5.51 -20.56 -32.99
CA ALA A 211 -4.86 -21.70 -33.64
C ALA A 211 -3.57 -21.29 -34.36
N SER A 212 -3.60 -20.20 -35.13
CA SER A 212 -2.41 -19.65 -35.78
C SER A 212 -1.34 -19.22 -34.79
N PHE A 213 -1.74 -18.62 -33.66
CA PHE A 213 -0.81 -18.25 -32.60
C PHE A 213 -0.12 -19.46 -31.98
N ILE A 214 -0.86 -20.52 -31.66
CA ILE A 214 -0.26 -21.74 -31.11
C ILE A 214 0.71 -22.37 -32.13
N LEU A 215 0.33 -22.41 -33.42
CA LEU A 215 1.21 -22.91 -34.48
C LEU A 215 2.53 -22.14 -34.54
N ALA A 216 2.49 -20.81 -34.48
CA ALA A 216 3.70 -20.00 -34.42
C ALA A 216 4.50 -20.22 -33.13
N CYS A 217 3.84 -20.33 -31.96
CA CYS A 217 4.55 -20.53 -30.69
C CYS A 217 5.30 -21.87 -30.59
N VAL A 218 4.89 -22.92 -31.31
CA VAL A 218 5.55 -24.23 -31.27
C VAL A 218 6.69 -24.38 -32.29
N GLU A 219 6.87 -23.40 -33.19
CA GLU A 219 8.03 -23.35 -34.07
C GLU A 219 9.28 -22.93 -33.30
N PHE A 220 10.44 -23.38 -33.80
CA PHE A 220 11.75 -22.91 -33.35
C PHE A 220 12.24 -21.86 -34.34
N TYR A 221 12.73 -20.75 -33.81
CA TYR A 221 13.22 -19.63 -34.60
C TYR A 221 14.74 -19.50 -34.47
N ASP A 222 15.40 -19.04 -35.54
CA ASP A 222 16.86 -18.82 -35.53
C ASP A 222 17.25 -17.56 -34.73
N SER A 223 16.29 -16.64 -34.51
CA SER A 223 16.46 -15.42 -33.70
C SER A 223 15.17 -14.97 -33.04
N ASP A 224 15.30 -14.20 -31.95
CA ASP A 224 14.17 -13.57 -31.26
C ASP A 224 13.38 -12.62 -32.19
N GLU A 225 14.07 -11.92 -33.10
CA GLU A 225 13.44 -11.02 -34.09
C GLU A 225 12.50 -11.77 -35.04
N GLN A 226 12.91 -12.94 -35.55
CA GLN A 226 12.05 -13.75 -36.41
C GLN A 226 10.81 -14.24 -35.67
N ARG A 227 10.99 -14.65 -34.40
CA ARG A 227 9.87 -15.06 -33.54
C ARG A 227 8.91 -13.92 -33.27
N GLN A 228 9.44 -12.74 -32.99
CA GLN A 228 8.67 -11.52 -32.78
C GLN A 228 7.83 -11.19 -34.02
N ASP A 229 8.44 -11.22 -35.22
CA ASP A 229 7.75 -10.95 -36.47
C ASP A 229 6.65 -11.97 -36.79
N ALA A 230 6.87 -13.26 -36.47
CA ALA A 230 5.86 -14.30 -36.66
C ALA A 230 4.64 -14.13 -35.73
N LEU A 231 4.84 -13.58 -34.52
CA LEU A 231 3.78 -13.40 -33.52
C LEU A 231 3.10 -12.03 -33.57
N ARG A 232 3.73 -11.04 -34.22
CA ARG A 232 3.32 -9.63 -34.23
C ARG A 232 1.86 -9.42 -34.62
N ASP A 233 1.53 -9.76 -35.87
CA ASP A 233 0.21 -9.50 -36.42
C ASP A 233 -0.87 -10.33 -35.72
N LEU A 234 -0.50 -11.51 -35.21
CA LEU A 234 -1.40 -12.39 -34.47
C LEU A 234 -1.80 -11.78 -33.12
N LEU A 235 -0.84 -11.24 -32.38
CA LEU A 235 -1.11 -10.60 -31.09
C LEU A 235 -1.80 -9.25 -31.23
N ASP A 236 -1.41 -8.42 -32.19
CA ASP A 236 -2.10 -7.15 -32.46
C ASP A 236 -3.57 -7.38 -32.84
N SER A 237 -3.83 -8.41 -33.66
CA SER A 237 -5.19 -8.83 -33.99
C SER A 237 -5.95 -9.36 -32.76
N ALA A 238 -5.25 -10.08 -31.87
CA ALA A 238 -5.85 -10.68 -30.68
C ALA A 238 -6.23 -9.62 -29.65
N MET A 239 -5.35 -8.63 -29.46
CA MET A 239 -5.59 -7.46 -28.62
C MET A 239 -6.51 -6.44 -29.31
N ARG A 240 -6.83 -6.60 -30.60
CA ARG A 240 -7.68 -5.70 -31.39
C ARG A 240 -7.15 -4.27 -31.47
N MET A 241 -5.84 -4.11 -31.30
CA MET A 241 -5.14 -2.83 -31.40
C MET A 241 -3.64 -3.10 -31.61
N PRO A 242 -2.95 -2.24 -32.39
CA PRO A 242 -1.53 -2.40 -32.64
C PRO A 242 -0.73 -2.19 -31.34
N GLY A 243 0.20 -3.08 -31.07
CA GLY A 243 1.19 -2.93 -30.02
C GLY A 243 2.41 -2.15 -30.47
N TYR A 244 3.22 -1.69 -29.52
CA TYR A 244 4.50 -1.04 -29.77
C TYR A 244 5.60 -2.10 -29.71
N TRP A 245 6.10 -2.50 -30.87
CA TRP A 245 7.05 -3.62 -31.05
C TRP A 245 8.48 -3.13 -31.23
N GLY A 246 9.45 -3.79 -30.55
CA GLY A 246 10.87 -3.67 -30.86
C GLY A 246 11.54 -2.33 -30.53
N GLU A 247 10.91 -1.44 -29.76
CA GLU A 247 11.52 -0.18 -29.33
C GLU A 247 12.21 -0.33 -27.98
N SER A 248 13.50 -0.02 -27.94
CA SER A 248 14.16 0.40 -26.70
C SER A 248 13.49 1.70 -26.25
N PHE A 249 12.64 1.65 -25.23
CA PHE A 249 12.01 2.86 -24.72
C PHE A 249 13.07 3.70 -23.98
N ASP A 250 13.64 4.67 -24.68
CA ASP A 250 14.53 5.68 -24.09
C ASP A 250 13.68 6.74 -23.40
N PHE A 251 13.54 6.62 -22.08
CA PHE A 251 12.85 7.62 -21.28
C PHE A 251 13.76 8.82 -20.92
N GLY A 252 15.02 8.86 -21.39
CA GLY A 252 15.96 9.94 -21.20
C GLY A 252 17.37 9.45 -20.86
N ALA A 253 18.34 10.39 -20.89
CA ALA A 253 19.78 10.13 -20.90
C ALA A 253 20.38 9.31 -19.74
N HIS A 254 19.60 8.91 -18.72
CA HIS A 254 20.08 8.24 -17.50
C HIS A 254 19.31 6.96 -17.12
N THR A 255 18.46 6.42 -18.00
CA THR A 255 17.80 5.13 -17.80
C THR A 255 18.26 4.10 -18.83
N GLU A 256 18.65 2.90 -18.38
CA GLU A 256 18.84 1.76 -19.28
C GLU A 256 17.59 1.56 -20.14
N ALA A 257 17.78 1.27 -21.43
CA ALA A 257 16.70 0.98 -22.36
C ALA A 257 15.85 -0.19 -21.86
N VAL A 258 14.54 0.05 -21.73
CA VAL A 258 13.54 -0.98 -21.44
C VAL A 258 13.44 -1.93 -22.63
N LYS A 259 13.56 -3.24 -22.41
CA LYS A 259 13.52 -4.28 -23.45
C LYS A 259 12.28 -5.15 -23.33
N LEU A 260 11.16 -4.61 -23.81
CA LEU A 260 9.94 -5.36 -24.06
C LEU A 260 9.87 -5.74 -25.54
N ASP A 261 9.41 -6.95 -25.83
CA ASP A 261 9.13 -7.35 -27.22
C ASP A 261 7.93 -6.59 -27.77
N CYS A 262 6.90 -6.39 -26.92
CA CYS A 262 5.74 -5.57 -27.21
C CYS A 262 5.18 -4.90 -25.95
N ALA A 263 4.60 -3.71 -26.11
CA ALA A 263 3.85 -3.03 -25.07
C ALA A 263 2.60 -2.33 -25.62
N TRP A 264 1.55 -2.24 -24.81
CA TRP A 264 0.37 -1.43 -25.09
C TRP A 264 0.28 -0.29 -24.07
N TRP A 265 0.19 0.94 -24.58
CA TRP A 265 0.25 2.15 -23.78
C TRP A 265 -1.04 2.95 -23.90
N TYR A 266 -1.41 3.63 -22.82
CA TYR A 266 -2.48 4.61 -22.82
C TYR A 266 -2.00 5.92 -22.22
N HIS A 267 -1.94 6.98 -23.02
CA HIS A 267 -1.41 8.29 -22.62
C HIS A 267 -0.07 8.22 -21.87
N GLY A 268 0.79 7.29 -22.26
CA GLY A 268 2.11 7.10 -21.66
C GLY A 268 2.15 6.21 -20.42
N PHE A 269 1.03 5.61 -19.99
CA PHE A 269 0.96 4.57 -18.94
C PHE A 269 0.94 3.17 -19.54
N LEU A 270 1.62 2.21 -18.89
CA LEU A 270 1.72 0.83 -19.34
C LEU A 270 0.45 0.04 -19.00
N VAL A 271 -0.22 -0.49 -20.02
CA VAL A 271 -1.42 -1.32 -19.85
C VAL A 271 -1.06 -2.80 -19.92
N LEU A 272 -0.38 -3.21 -21.00
CA LEU A 272 0.11 -4.57 -21.20
C LEU A 272 1.59 -4.55 -21.56
N ALA A 273 2.34 -5.50 -21.00
CA ALA A 273 3.74 -5.73 -21.35
C ALA A 273 3.92 -7.19 -21.77
N LEU A 274 4.59 -7.41 -22.89
CA LEU A 274 4.91 -8.73 -23.42
C LEU A 274 6.42 -8.93 -23.46
N VAL A 275 6.86 -10.08 -22.95
CA VAL A 275 8.20 -10.62 -23.18
C VAL A 275 8.10 -12.01 -23.81
N LEU A 276 8.91 -12.25 -24.83
CA LEU A 276 9.05 -13.48 -25.58
C LEU A 276 10.42 -14.12 -25.29
N LYS A 277 10.43 -15.43 -25.11
CA LYS A 277 11.65 -16.23 -24.98
C LYS A 277 11.49 -17.53 -25.75
N ASP A 278 12.38 -17.83 -26.68
CA ASP A 278 12.21 -19.00 -27.56
C ASP A 278 12.20 -20.32 -26.79
N CYS A 279 13.10 -20.50 -25.82
CA CYS A 279 13.28 -21.77 -25.12
C CYS A 279 13.21 -21.63 -23.59
N LEU A 280 12.54 -22.57 -22.93
CA LEU A 280 12.50 -22.65 -21.46
C LEU A 280 13.91 -22.91 -20.90
N GLY A 281 14.32 -22.06 -19.95
CA GLY A 281 15.59 -22.20 -19.22
C GLY A 281 16.81 -21.63 -19.95
N LEU A 282 16.65 -21.06 -21.15
CA LEU A 282 17.70 -20.33 -21.85
C LEU A 282 17.40 -18.83 -21.82
N GLN A 283 18.42 -18.00 -21.56
CA GLN A 283 18.32 -16.53 -21.55
C GLN A 283 17.29 -15.94 -20.56
N GLY A 284 16.99 -16.68 -19.49
CA GLY A 284 16.10 -16.24 -18.41
C GLY A 284 14.61 -16.49 -18.67
N ASP A 285 13.79 -16.19 -17.67
CA ASP A 285 12.34 -16.38 -17.68
C ASP A 285 11.63 -15.12 -18.19
N ALA A 286 10.75 -15.27 -19.20
CA ALA A 286 10.03 -14.15 -19.81
C ALA A 286 9.18 -13.37 -18.79
N SER A 287 8.47 -14.08 -17.92
CA SER A 287 7.61 -13.48 -16.89
C SER A 287 8.41 -12.66 -15.89
N SER A 288 9.54 -13.19 -15.42
CA SER A 288 10.47 -12.48 -14.54
C SER A 288 11.05 -11.24 -15.21
N GLN A 289 11.41 -11.32 -16.49
CA GLN A 289 11.91 -10.16 -17.23
C GLN A 289 10.81 -9.09 -17.36
N ALA A 290 9.58 -9.45 -17.72
CA ALA A 290 8.45 -8.52 -17.83
C ALA A 290 8.19 -7.75 -16.51
N ILE A 291 8.33 -8.42 -15.37
CA ILE A 291 8.18 -7.81 -14.03
C ILE A 291 9.28 -6.79 -13.76
N LEU A 292 10.54 -7.11 -14.11
CA LEU A 292 11.66 -6.20 -13.94
C LEU A 292 11.55 -4.98 -14.87
N GLU A 293 11.16 -5.19 -16.12
CA GLU A 293 10.91 -4.11 -17.09
C GLU A 293 9.78 -3.18 -16.61
N TYR A 294 8.67 -3.75 -16.10
CA TYR A 294 7.61 -2.99 -15.45
C TYR A 294 8.14 -2.11 -14.32
N SER A 295 8.99 -2.65 -13.44
CA SER A 295 9.58 -1.89 -12.33
C SER A 295 10.41 -0.69 -12.80
N LYS A 296 11.18 -0.87 -13.89
CA LYS A 296 11.99 0.19 -14.50
C LYS A 296 11.10 1.27 -15.10
N ILE A 297 10.06 0.89 -15.84
CA ILE A 297 9.10 1.83 -16.42
C ILE A 297 8.51 2.72 -15.32
N ILE A 298 7.88 2.14 -14.30
CA ILE A 298 7.15 2.93 -13.29
C ILE A 298 8.07 3.76 -12.38
N SER A 299 9.35 3.38 -12.27
CA SER A 299 10.36 4.15 -11.53
C SER A 299 10.73 5.48 -12.18
N HIS A 300 10.41 5.65 -13.48
CA HIS A 300 10.80 6.82 -14.25
C HIS A 300 10.24 8.14 -13.68
N ASP A 301 11.04 9.20 -13.75
CA ASP A 301 10.72 10.52 -13.20
C ASP A 301 9.44 11.15 -13.76
N LYS A 302 9.08 10.81 -15.01
CA LYS A 302 7.81 11.23 -15.63
C LYS A 302 6.57 10.83 -14.81
N TYR A 303 6.68 9.78 -14.00
CA TYR A 303 5.58 9.29 -13.19
C TYR A 303 5.53 9.88 -11.78
N LYS A 304 6.54 10.66 -11.35
CA LYS A 304 6.57 11.33 -10.03
C LYS A 304 5.25 12.05 -9.69
N PRO A 305 4.62 12.84 -10.59
CA PRO A 305 3.35 13.50 -10.32
C PRO A 305 2.17 12.55 -10.06
N PHE A 306 2.24 11.32 -10.58
CA PHE A 306 1.15 10.34 -10.52
C PHE A 306 1.32 9.31 -9.40
N ARG A 307 2.51 9.19 -8.78
CA ARG A 307 2.77 8.24 -7.68
C ARG A 307 1.71 8.31 -6.56
N PRO A 308 1.23 9.49 -6.12
CA PRO A 308 0.20 9.57 -5.08
C PRO A 308 -1.22 9.21 -5.56
N TYR A 309 -1.45 9.05 -6.85
CA TYR A 309 -2.79 8.88 -7.44
C TYR A 309 -2.97 7.57 -8.20
N CYS A 310 -1.87 6.84 -8.42
CA CYS A 310 -1.85 5.65 -9.25
C CYS A 310 -0.97 4.57 -8.64
N ASN A 311 -1.51 3.36 -8.55
CA ASN A 311 -0.75 2.15 -8.22
C ASN A 311 -0.23 1.41 -9.47
N PHE A 312 -0.24 2.06 -10.64
CA PHE A 312 0.27 1.57 -11.92
C PHE A 312 -0.15 0.12 -12.26
N PRO A 313 -1.46 -0.18 -12.32
CA PRO A 313 -1.94 -1.53 -12.60
C PRO A 313 -1.60 -1.93 -14.06
N SER A 314 -0.88 -3.04 -14.21
CA SER A 314 -0.50 -3.55 -15.54
C SER A 314 -0.70 -5.06 -15.64
N ILE A 315 -0.98 -5.54 -16.85
CA ILE A 315 -1.02 -6.96 -17.18
C ILE A 315 0.32 -7.33 -17.81
N LEU A 316 0.99 -8.32 -17.23
CA LEU A 316 2.29 -8.80 -17.69
C LEU A 316 2.10 -10.16 -18.35
N ILE A 317 2.62 -10.29 -19.57
CA ILE A 317 2.52 -11.49 -20.40
C ILE A 317 3.93 -12.01 -20.68
N GLY A 318 4.19 -13.24 -20.27
CA GLY A 318 5.41 -13.97 -20.60
C GLY A 318 5.09 -15.12 -21.53
N VAL A 319 5.78 -15.23 -22.67
CA VAL A 319 5.69 -16.40 -23.56
C VAL A 319 7.06 -17.04 -23.69
N THR A 320 7.26 -18.16 -23.00
CA THR A 320 8.51 -18.92 -23.06
C THR A 320 8.30 -20.25 -23.77
N GLY A 321 8.87 -20.44 -24.96
CA GLY A 321 8.53 -21.54 -25.84
C GLY A 321 7.02 -21.65 -26.04
N ASN A 322 6.46 -22.79 -25.71
CA ASN A 322 5.03 -23.03 -25.77
C ASN A 322 4.29 -22.74 -24.45
N ARG A 323 4.90 -22.07 -23.48
CA ARG A 323 4.24 -21.67 -22.23
C ARG A 323 3.82 -20.21 -22.27
N LEU A 324 2.55 -19.94 -22.04
CA LEU A 324 2.00 -18.61 -21.82
C LEU A 324 1.72 -18.39 -20.33
N GLU A 325 2.19 -17.28 -19.79
CA GLU A 325 1.92 -16.83 -18.43
C GLU A 325 1.33 -15.43 -18.43
N ILE A 326 0.30 -15.23 -17.61
CA ILE A 326 -0.35 -13.93 -17.42
C ILE A 326 -0.30 -13.59 -15.93
N ALA A 327 0.19 -12.40 -15.62
CA ALA A 327 0.25 -11.86 -14.28
C ALA A 327 -0.35 -10.44 -14.22
N ALA A 328 -0.84 -10.09 -13.04
CA ALA A 328 -1.26 -8.74 -12.70
C ALA A 328 -0.22 -8.11 -11.76
N ALA A 329 0.19 -6.86 -12.04
CA ALA A 329 1.14 -6.12 -11.23
C ALA A 329 0.54 -4.79 -10.76
N VAL A 330 0.85 -4.41 -9.52
CA VAL A 330 0.57 -3.09 -8.93
C VAL A 330 1.76 -2.65 -8.08
N CYS A 331 1.96 -1.34 -7.97
CA CYS A 331 2.95 -0.73 -7.08
C CYS A 331 2.24 0.15 -6.03
N VAL A 332 2.35 -0.25 -4.76
CA VAL A 332 1.78 0.49 -3.62
C VAL A 332 2.90 0.88 -2.63
N GLY A 333 4.11 1.09 -3.16
CA GLY A 333 5.39 1.12 -2.47
C GLY A 333 6.22 -0.08 -2.92
N PRO A 334 6.08 -1.27 -2.29
CA PRO A 334 6.48 -2.52 -2.92
C PRO A 334 5.66 -2.80 -4.18
N ILE A 335 6.22 -3.60 -5.08
CA ILE A 335 5.48 -4.14 -6.23
C ILE A 335 4.90 -5.49 -5.83
N TYR A 336 3.60 -5.68 -6.00
CA TYR A 336 2.94 -6.99 -5.86
C TYR A 336 2.59 -7.53 -7.23
N VAL A 337 2.92 -8.80 -7.45
CA VAL A 337 2.61 -9.53 -8.68
C VAL A 337 1.80 -10.78 -8.37
N THR A 338 0.63 -10.89 -8.96
CA THR A 338 -0.23 -12.09 -8.89
C THR A 338 -0.21 -12.82 -10.22
N ARG A 339 0.29 -14.05 -10.24
CA ARG A 339 0.13 -14.95 -11.40
C ARG A 339 -1.34 -15.33 -11.52
N LEU A 340 -1.96 -15.00 -12.65
CA LEU A 340 -3.38 -15.23 -12.89
C LEU A 340 -3.62 -16.53 -13.67
N LEU A 341 -2.76 -16.82 -14.65
CA LEU A 341 -2.93 -17.97 -15.53
C LEU A 341 -1.58 -18.46 -16.06
N THR A 342 -1.42 -19.78 -16.15
CA THR A 342 -0.37 -20.44 -16.94
C THR A 342 -1.02 -21.43 -17.89
N LEU A 343 -0.67 -21.39 -19.18
CA LEU A 343 -1.14 -22.30 -20.21
C LEU A 343 0.03 -22.95 -20.95
N ASP A 344 -0.05 -24.27 -21.14
CA ASP A 344 0.83 -25.00 -22.05
C ASP A 344 0.17 -25.10 -23.44
N LEU A 345 0.71 -24.35 -24.40
CA LEU A 345 0.26 -24.24 -25.79
C LEU A 345 0.73 -25.45 -26.62
N SER A 346 0.11 -26.61 -26.40
CA SER A 346 0.45 -27.83 -27.14
C SER A 346 -0.57 -28.17 -28.22
N LEU A 347 -0.08 -28.67 -29.37
CA LEU A 347 -0.89 -29.19 -30.48
C LEU A 347 -1.10 -30.72 -30.43
N GLY A 348 -1.01 -31.30 -29.23
CA GLY A 348 -1.22 -32.75 -29.01
C GLY A 348 -2.70 -33.14 -28.91
N PHE A 349 -3.00 -34.19 -28.15
CA PHE A 349 -4.37 -34.70 -27.94
C PHE A 349 -5.37 -33.65 -27.43
N HIS A 350 -4.88 -32.57 -26.81
CA HIS A 350 -5.69 -31.48 -26.25
C HIS A 350 -5.68 -30.19 -27.10
N ALA A 351 -5.23 -30.25 -28.37
CA ALA A 351 -5.10 -29.08 -29.23
C ALA A 351 -6.41 -28.27 -29.34
N SER A 352 -7.54 -28.94 -29.55
CA SER A 352 -8.85 -28.27 -29.66
C SER A 352 -9.18 -27.47 -28.40
N ASP A 353 -9.01 -28.06 -27.22
CA ASP A 353 -9.31 -27.39 -25.95
C ASP A 353 -8.33 -26.23 -25.69
N ASN A 354 -7.05 -26.40 -26.03
CA ASN A 354 -6.04 -25.36 -25.90
C ASN A 354 -6.34 -24.16 -26.80
N ILE A 355 -6.75 -24.39 -28.05
CA ILE A 355 -7.15 -23.31 -28.98
C ILE A 355 -8.35 -22.55 -28.44
N LEU A 356 -9.41 -23.25 -28.01
CA LEU A 356 -10.61 -22.61 -27.47
C LEU A 356 -10.29 -21.83 -26.18
N ARG A 357 -9.44 -22.38 -25.32
CA ARG A 357 -9.01 -21.73 -24.08
C ARG A 357 -8.18 -20.47 -24.37
N LEU A 358 -7.24 -20.53 -25.30
CA LEU A 358 -6.43 -19.37 -25.69
C LEU A 358 -7.29 -18.27 -26.35
N ALA A 359 -8.23 -18.63 -27.22
CA ALA A 359 -9.15 -17.66 -27.84
C ALA A 359 -9.94 -16.87 -26.78
N ARG A 360 -10.39 -17.56 -25.71
CA ARG A 360 -11.07 -16.93 -24.56
C ARG A 360 -10.14 -16.03 -23.76
N VAL A 361 -8.89 -16.44 -23.56
CA VAL A 361 -7.87 -15.64 -22.90
C VAL A 361 -7.60 -14.34 -23.66
N PHE A 362 -7.36 -14.40 -24.97
CA PHE A 362 -7.15 -13.20 -25.78
C PHE A 362 -8.34 -12.25 -25.72
N LYS A 363 -9.55 -12.78 -25.77
CA LYS A 363 -10.77 -11.97 -25.63
C LYS A 363 -10.93 -11.36 -24.25
N ALA A 364 -10.51 -12.07 -23.20
CA ALA A 364 -10.49 -11.54 -21.84
C ALA A 364 -9.47 -10.39 -21.73
N LEU A 365 -8.25 -10.58 -22.23
CA LEU A 365 -7.20 -9.56 -22.23
C LEU A 365 -7.64 -8.31 -23.01
N SER A 366 -8.14 -8.47 -24.23
CA SER A 366 -8.58 -7.35 -25.08
C SER A 366 -9.74 -6.55 -24.46
N ARG A 367 -10.55 -7.17 -23.60
CA ARG A 367 -11.64 -6.48 -22.88
C ARG A 367 -11.10 -5.68 -21.70
N HIS A 368 -10.28 -6.30 -20.86
CA HIS A 368 -9.78 -5.67 -19.64
C HIS A 368 -8.70 -4.62 -19.91
N GLN A 369 -8.01 -4.66 -21.06
CA GLN A 369 -7.15 -3.55 -21.47
C GLN A 369 -7.96 -2.24 -21.62
N ILE A 370 -9.16 -2.29 -22.20
CA ILE A 370 -10.02 -1.11 -22.41
C ILE A 370 -10.51 -0.57 -21.07
N GLU A 371 -10.72 -1.44 -20.09
CA GLU A 371 -11.07 -1.05 -18.72
C GLU A 371 -9.89 -0.40 -17.98
N LEU A 372 -8.67 -0.91 -18.17
CA LEU A 372 -7.45 -0.27 -17.66
C LEU A 372 -7.19 1.09 -18.33
N GLU A 373 -7.48 1.24 -19.63
CA GLU A 373 -7.41 2.54 -20.30
C GLU A 373 -8.34 3.57 -19.65
N LYS A 374 -9.60 3.18 -19.36
CA LYS A 374 -10.55 4.04 -18.63
C LYS A 374 -10.04 4.39 -17.23
N TYR A 375 -9.43 3.43 -16.53
CA TYR A 375 -8.79 3.69 -15.25
C TYR A 375 -7.68 4.75 -15.39
N TYR A 376 -6.77 4.61 -16.36
CA TYR A 376 -5.69 5.57 -16.57
C TYR A 376 -6.20 6.94 -17.05
N GLN A 377 -7.34 6.99 -17.74
CA GLN A 377 -8.01 8.24 -18.04
C GLN A 377 -8.40 9.01 -16.76
N SER A 378 -8.90 8.29 -15.74
CA SER A 378 -9.25 8.89 -14.43
C SER A 378 -8.02 9.32 -13.64
N VAL A 379 -6.91 8.58 -13.74
CA VAL A 379 -5.62 8.93 -13.13
C VAL A 379 -5.08 10.23 -13.73
N LYS A 380 -5.13 10.38 -15.06
CA LYS A 380 -4.67 11.59 -15.74
C LYS A 380 -5.50 12.82 -15.36
N ALA A 381 -6.78 12.62 -15.07
CA ALA A 381 -7.67 13.66 -14.56
C ALA A 381 -7.52 13.91 -13.05
N LEU A 382 -6.58 13.23 -12.36
CA LEU A 382 -6.34 13.32 -10.92
C LEU A 382 -7.65 13.19 -10.11
N SER A 383 -8.53 12.31 -10.55
CA SER A 383 -9.90 12.23 -10.02
C SER A 383 -10.00 11.53 -8.65
N SER A 384 -8.97 10.77 -8.26
CA SER A 384 -8.93 10.06 -6.98
C SER A 384 -8.31 10.91 -5.88
N ALA A 385 -8.72 10.68 -4.63
CA ALA A 385 -8.07 11.29 -3.48
C ALA A 385 -6.58 10.90 -3.43
N LYS A 386 -5.73 11.85 -3.00
CA LYS A 386 -4.29 11.63 -2.84
C LYS A 386 -4.05 10.45 -1.89
N LEU A 387 -3.10 9.59 -2.24
CA LEU A 387 -2.70 8.35 -1.55
C LEU A 387 -3.75 7.23 -1.49
N SER A 388 -4.98 7.46 -1.94
CA SER A 388 -6.04 6.43 -1.91
C SER A 388 -5.68 5.17 -2.73
N CYS A 389 -4.86 5.31 -3.77
CA CYS A 389 -4.40 4.20 -4.62
C CYS A 389 -3.50 3.18 -3.89
N LEU A 390 -2.96 3.55 -2.72
CA LEU A 390 -2.11 2.67 -1.91
C LEU A 390 -2.92 1.67 -1.07
N PHE A 391 -4.22 1.93 -0.90
CA PHE A 391 -5.12 1.08 -0.11
C PHE A 391 -5.88 0.10 -1.01
N PRO A 392 -6.36 -1.03 -0.46
CA PRO A 392 -7.15 -2.00 -1.23
C PRO A 392 -8.45 -1.40 -1.79
N ASN A 393 -8.76 -1.75 -3.03
CA ASN A 393 -10.03 -1.48 -3.70
C ASN A 393 -10.64 -2.82 -4.17
N PRO A 394 -11.13 -3.64 -3.22
CA PRO A 394 -11.48 -5.03 -3.49
C PRO A 394 -12.81 -5.17 -4.22
N VAL A 395 -12.95 -6.26 -4.97
CA VAL A 395 -14.20 -6.66 -5.63
C VAL A 395 -14.76 -7.89 -4.92
N SER A 396 -16.06 -7.86 -4.61
CA SER A 396 -16.74 -9.03 -4.01
C SER A 396 -16.80 -10.19 -5.00
N VAL A 397 -16.60 -11.41 -4.50
CA VAL A 397 -16.83 -12.63 -5.29
C VAL A 397 -18.32 -12.86 -5.53
N ASP A 398 -19.15 -12.48 -4.57
CA ASP A 398 -20.62 -12.55 -4.67
C ASP A 398 -21.19 -11.14 -4.95
N PRO A 399 -21.68 -10.86 -6.17
CA PRO A 399 -22.24 -9.56 -6.50
C PRO A 399 -23.45 -9.17 -5.65
N SER A 400 -24.12 -10.13 -5.00
CA SER A 400 -25.23 -9.84 -4.08
C SER A 400 -24.78 -9.28 -2.71
N GLN A 401 -23.48 -9.38 -2.41
CA GLN A 401 -22.84 -8.84 -1.22
C GLN A 401 -21.84 -7.75 -1.62
N PRO A 402 -22.30 -6.53 -1.93
CA PRO A 402 -21.41 -5.43 -2.29
C PRO A 402 -20.51 -5.06 -1.10
N VAL A 403 -19.27 -4.70 -1.42
CA VAL A 403 -18.32 -4.19 -0.43
C VAL A 403 -18.82 -2.84 0.11
N PRO A 404 -18.76 -2.59 1.44
CA PRO A 404 -19.18 -1.31 2.00
C PRO A 404 -18.32 -0.14 1.51
N LYS A 405 -18.90 1.07 1.51
CA LYS A 405 -18.18 2.30 1.16
C LYS A 405 -17.21 2.66 2.29
N LEU A 406 -15.91 2.65 1.99
CA LEU A 406 -14.84 2.90 2.96
C LEU A 406 -13.93 4.01 2.47
N THR A 407 -13.52 4.86 3.41
CA THR A 407 -12.41 5.80 3.22
C THR A 407 -11.28 5.40 4.15
N TYR A 408 -10.24 4.77 3.59
CA TYR A 408 -9.06 4.34 4.33
C TYR A 408 -8.27 5.53 4.88
N ARG A 409 -7.65 5.35 6.04
CA ARG A 409 -6.90 6.39 6.75
C ARG A 409 -5.45 5.98 7.00
N GLU A 410 -5.22 4.87 7.69
CA GLU A 410 -3.88 4.48 8.13
C GLU A 410 -3.61 2.98 7.91
N PHE A 411 -2.36 2.67 7.58
CA PHE A 411 -1.80 1.31 7.66
C PHE A 411 -1.65 0.89 9.12
N LEU A 412 -2.03 -0.35 9.43
CA LEU A 412 -1.83 -0.92 10.76
C LEU A 412 -0.78 -2.03 10.72
N SER A 413 0.13 -1.97 11.69
CA SER A 413 1.00 -3.11 12.02
C SER A 413 0.18 -4.31 12.48
N ARG A 414 0.80 -5.50 12.56
CA ARG A 414 0.15 -6.69 13.15
C ARG A 414 -0.33 -6.48 14.58
N ALA A 415 0.30 -5.57 15.32
CA ALA A 415 -0.10 -5.21 16.68
C ALA A 415 -1.27 -4.21 16.73
N GLY A 416 -1.86 -3.87 15.58
CA GLY A 416 -2.99 -2.93 15.49
C GLY A 416 -2.61 -1.46 15.70
N ARG A 417 -1.31 -1.12 15.60
CA ARG A 417 -0.82 0.26 15.72
C ARG A 417 -0.64 0.93 14.36
N PRO A 418 -1.00 2.21 14.19
CA PRO A 418 -0.70 2.98 12.99
C PRO A 418 0.79 2.98 12.66
N VAL A 419 1.10 2.82 11.37
CA VAL A 419 2.47 2.85 10.84
C VAL A 419 2.59 4.01 9.85
N PRO A 420 3.35 5.08 10.17
CA PRO A 420 3.56 6.22 9.28
C PRO A 420 4.62 5.92 8.21
N ASP A 421 4.52 4.76 7.57
CA ASP A 421 5.37 4.27 6.50
C ASP A 421 4.52 3.37 5.58
N ILE A 422 5.06 2.94 4.44
CA ILE A 422 4.42 1.93 3.61
C ILE A 422 4.64 0.56 4.26
N LEU A 423 3.54 -0.14 4.53
CA LEU A 423 3.61 -1.49 5.07
C LEU A 423 3.94 -2.52 3.98
N ASP A 424 5.03 -3.26 4.17
CA ASP A 424 5.34 -4.43 3.36
C ASP A 424 4.51 -5.65 3.83
N LEU A 425 3.74 -6.22 2.90
CA LEU A 425 2.85 -7.37 3.08
C LEU A 425 3.47 -8.68 2.56
N GLY A 426 4.72 -8.67 2.11
CA GLY A 426 5.44 -9.85 1.60
C GLY A 426 5.48 -11.03 2.56
N ASN A 427 5.73 -10.72 3.84
CA ASN A 427 5.88 -11.70 4.90
C ASN A 427 4.62 -11.84 5.76
N THR A 428 3.48 -11.26 5.37
CA THR A 428 2.25 -11.27 6.16
C THR A 428 1.18 -12.19 5.57
N THR A 429 0.41 -12.82 6.47
CA THR A 429 -0.78 -13.61 6.11
C THR A 429 -2.07 -12.81 6.25
N THR A 430 -1.96 -11.58 6.77
CA THR A 430 -3.06 -10.65 7.01
C THR A 430 -2.60 -9.22 6.73
N ALA A 431 -3.55 -8.37 6.36
CA ALA A 431 -3.36 -6.92 6.24
C ALA A 431 -4.47 -6.21 7.02
N MET A 432 -4.14 -5.12 7.70
CA MET A 432 -5.09 -4.36 8.50
C MET A 432 -4.93 -2.86 8.25
N TYR A 433 -6.06 -2.16 8.29
CA TYR A 433 -6.15 -0.72 8.03
C TYR A 433 -7.20 -0.08 8.94
N THR A 434 -7.01 1.19 9.27
CA THR A 434 -8.12 2.03 9.76
C THR A 434 -8.86 2.63 8.57
N ALA A 435 -10.17 2.75 8.69
CA ALA A 435 -11.00 3.41 7.71
C ALA A 435 -12.22 4.05 8.38
N THR A 436 -12.93 4.91 7.65
CA THR A 436 -14.27 5.37 8.00
C THR A 436 -15.31 4.67 7.13
N LEU A 437 -16.29 4.03 7.76
CA LEU A 437 -17.45 3.42 7.10
C LEU A 437 -18.50 4.50 6.82
N ASP A 438 -18.91 4.63 5.56
CA ASP A 438 -19.87 5.65 5.10
C ASP A 438 -19.49 7.08 5.57
N ASP A 439 -18.18 7.33 5.73
CA ASP A 439 -17.59 8.58 6.23
C ASP A 439 -18.04 8.98 7.65
N THR A 440 -18.48 8.01 8.46
CA THR A 440 -19.01 8.24 9.82
C THR A 440 -18.30 7.43 10.90
N ASP A 441 -18.41 6.10 10.87
CA ASP A 441 -17.90 5.23 11.92
C ASP A 441 -16.44 4.83 11.65
N GLU A 442 -15.55 4.99 12.63
CA GLU A 442 -14.20 4.44 12.55
C GLU A 442 -14.22 2.91 12.67
N VAL A 443 -13.60 2.25 11.70
CA VAL A 443 -13.58 0.79 11.57
C VAL A 443 -12.17 0.29 11.31
N ILE A 444 -11.97 -0.98 11.63
CA ILE A 444 -10.83 -1.78 11.19
C ILE A 444 -11.24 -2.59 9.98
N VAL A 445 -10.45 -2.49 8.92
CA VAL A 445 -10.57 -3.33 7.73
C VAL A 445 -9.45 -4.36 7.75
N LYS A 446 -9.80 -5.65 7.79
CA LYS A 446 -8.85 -6.78 7.78
C LYS A 446 -9.04 -7.62 6.53
N PHE A 447 -7.92 -8.02 5.93
CA PHE A 447 -7.86 -9.03 4.87
C PHE A 447 -7.12 -10.27 5.38
N THR A 448 -7.70 -11.45 5.14
CA THR A 448 -7.13 -12.74 5.56
C THR A 448 -7.66 -13.89 4.70
N THR A 449 -7.00 -15.04 4.68
CA THR A 449 -7.41 -16.19 3.85
C THR A 449 -8.59 -16.98 4.43
N ARG A 450 -8.81 -16.88 5.75
CA ARG A 450 -9.87 -17.60 6.46
C ARG A 450 -10.41 -16.77 7.61
N TYR A 451 -11.72 -16.85 7.84
CA TYR A 451 -12.37 -16.13 8.91
C TYR A 451 -13.62 -16.85 9.40
N ASN A 452 -13.86 -16.87 10.71
CA ASN A 452 -15.08 -17.43 11.27
C ASN A 452 -16.08 -16.33 11.62
N GLU A 453 -16.93 -15.98 10.66
CA GLU A 453 -17.99 -14.99 10.84
C GLU A 453 -18.96 -15.35 11.96
N ALA A 454 -19.37 -16.63 12.04
CA ALA A 454 -20.36 -17.09 13.01
C ALA A 454 -19.86 -16.91 14.46
N ALA A 455 -18.60 -17.29 14.72
CA ALA A 455 -17.96 -17.09 16.03
C ALA A 455 -17.85 -15.61 16.40
N HIS A 456 -17.46 -14.76 15.45
CA HIS A 456 -17.37 -13.32 15.68
C HIS A 456 -18.76 -12.73 15.98
N ARG A 457 -19.78 -13.02 15.17
CA ARG A 457 -21.14 -12.51 15.41
C ARG A 457 -21.70 -12.95 16.76
N LEU A 458 -21.50 -14.22 17.13
CA LEU A 458 -21.93 -14.76 18.43
C LEU A 458 -21.35 -13.96 19.60
N LEU A 459 -20.05 -13.66 19.57
CA LEU A 459 -19.41 -12.88 20.64
C LEU A 459 -19.74 -11.39 20.56
N ALA A 460 -19.91 -10.83 19.36
CA ALA A 460 -20.28 -9.43 19.17
C ALA A 460 -21.68 -9.14 19.76
N GLU A 461 -22.64 -10.05 19.56
CA GLU A 461 -23.98 -9.97 20.15
C GLU A 461 -23.93 -9.96 21.70
N ALA A 462 -23.01 -10.72 22.29
CA ALA A 462 -22.75 -10.74 23.73
C ALA A 462 -21.86 -9.57 24.22
N ARG A 463 -21.44 -8.65 23.33
CA ARG A 463 -20.48 -7.56 23.60
C ARG A 463 -19.09 -8.02 24.06
N LEU A 464 -18.71 -9.25 23.69
CA LEU A 464 -17.42 -9.89 23.97
C LEU A 464 -16.47 -9.90 22.75
N ALA A 465 -16.92 -9.31 21.63
CA ALA A 465 -16.11 -9.00 20.46
C ALA A 465 -16.48 -7.60 19.94
N PRO A 466 -15.66 -6.97 19.07
CA PRO A 466 -16.06 -5.79 18.33
C PRO A 466 -17.33 -6.04 17.51
N LYS A 467 -18.12 -5.00 17.25
CA LYS A 467 -19.24 -5.13 16.30
C LYS A 467 -18.71 -5.48 14.91
N LEU A 468 -19.25 -6.53 14.30
CA LEU A 468 -18.93 -6.92 12.92
C LEU A 468 -19.88 -6.22 11.93
N HIS A 469 -19.35 -5.32 11.11
CA HIS A 469 -20.10 -4.59 10.09
C HIS A 469 -20.20 -5.35 8.78
N PHE A 470 -19.13 -6.02 8.34
CA PHE A 470 -19.09 -6.77 7.10
C PHE A 470 -18.12 -7.95 7.20
N CYS A 471 -18.48 -9.08 6.60
CA CYS A 471 -17.59 -10.20 6.33
C CYS A 471 -17.99 -10.81 4.98
N GLY A 472 -17.06 -10.87 4.03
CA GLY A 472 -17.37 -11.38 2.69
C GLY A 472 -16.12 -11.82 1.93
N ARG A 473 -16.31 -12.71 0.95
CA ARG A 473 -15.25 -13.17 0.05
C ARG A 473 -14.99 -12.11 -1.01
N VAL A 474 -13.72 -11.76 -1.19
CA VAL A 474 -13.26 -10.83 -2.24
C VAL A 474 -12.29 -11.54 -3.18
N VAL A 475 -12.19 -11.02 -4.41
CA VAL A 475 -11.26 -11.53 -5.42
C VAL A 475 -9.82 -11.46 -4.89
N GLY A 476 -8.98 -12.44 -5.27
CA GLY A 476 -7.69 -12.70 -4.63
C GLY A 476 -7.75 -13.76 -3.52
N ASP A 477 -8.86 -14.49 -3.42
CA ASP A 477 -9.08 -15.60 -2.47
C ASP A 477 -9.00 -15.21 -0.99
N LEU A 478 -9.34 -13.95 -0.68
CA LEU A 478 -9.36 -13.43 0.69
C LEU A 478 -10.79 -13.22 1.19
N TYR A 479 -10.90 -13.19 2.52
CA TYR A 479 -11.99 -12.54 3.22
C TYR A 479 -11.63 -11.08 3.45
N MET A 480 -12.61 -10.21 3.30
CA MET A 480 -12.60 -8.86 3.81
C MET A 480 -13.52 -8.77 5.02
N ILE A 481 -13.00 -8.20 6.10
CA ILE A 481 -13.70 -8.04 7.37
C ILE A 481 -13.68 -6.56 7.73
N VAL A 482 -14.85 -6.00 8.00
CA VAL A 482 -15.00 -4.64 8.53
C VAL A 482 -15.63 -4.73 9.91
N MET A 483 -14.92 -4.25 10.93
CA MET A 483 -15.36 -4.33 12.32
C MET A 483 -15.12 -3.02 13.06
N GLU A 484 -15.82 -2.81 14.16
CA GLU A 484 -15.65 -1.67 15.07
C GLU A 484 -14.18 -1.51 15.47
N ARG A 485 -13.68 -0.26 15.42
CA ARG A 485 -12.38 0.07 16.02
C ARG A 485 -12.54 0.25 17.53
N VAL A 486 -12.01 -0.71 18.28
CA VAL A 486 -12.00 -0.63 19.75
C VAL A 486 -10.79 0.18 20.20
N ALA A 487 -11.00 1.26 20.96
CA ALA A 487 -9.95 2.09 21.56
C ALA A 487 -9.31 1.42 22.79
N GLY A 488 -9.04 0.12 22.70
CA GLY A 488 -8.53 -0.73 23.78
C GLY A 488 -7.03 -0.99 23.67
N THR A 489 -6.40 -1.27 24.81
CA THR A 489 -5.03 -1.76 24.90
C THR A 489 -5.03 -3.28 24.95
N SER A 490 -4.15 -3.96 24.21
CA SER A 490 -4.05 -5.43 24.29
C SER A 490 -3.52 -5.88 25.64
N ALA A 491 -3.94 -7.07 26.12
CA ALA A 491 -3.42 -7.65 27.35
C ALA A 491 -1.89 -7.86 27.28
N TRP A 492 -1.35 -8.19 26.11
CA TRP A 492 0.08 -8.28 25.88
C TRP A 492 0.79 -6.94 26.05
N GLN A 493 0.20 -5.84 25.58
CA GLN A 493 0.80 -4.52 25.76
C GLN A 493 0.80 -4.11 27.23
N LEU A 494 -0.25 -4.41 27.98
CA LEU A 494 -0.28 -4.18 29.43
C LEU A 494 0.85 -4.95 30.13
N GLU A 495 1.06 -6.22 29.76
CA GLU A 495 2.16 -7.05 30.26
C GLU A 495 3.54 -6.44 29.95
N MET A 496 3.79 -6.05 28.69
CA MET A 496 5.04 -5.42 28.26
C MET A 496 5.31 -4.09 28.97
N ASP A 497 4.26 -3.30 29.21
CA ASP A 497 4.34 -2.04 29.95
C ASP A 497 4.45 -2.24 31.47
N LYS A 498 4.45 -3.50 31.94
CA LYS A 498 4.40 -3.86 33.37
C LYS A 498 3.21 -3.24 34.09
N ARG A 499 2.09 -3.08 33.38
CA ARG A 499 0.81 -2.63 33.93
C ARG A 499 -0.02 -3.84 34.37
N PRO A 500 -0.78 -3.72 35.46
CA PRO A 500 -1.66 -4.81 35.89
C PRO A 500 -2.73 -5.08 34.85
N ILE A 501 -2.91 -6.36 34.50
CA ILE A 501 -4.02 -6.81 33.67
C ILE A 501 -5.22 -7.00 34.60
N PRO A 502 -6.30 -6.22 34.44
CA PRO A 502 -7.43 -6.29 35.37
C PRO A 502 -8.11 -7.65 35.38
N GLU A 503 -8.57 -8.10 36.54
CA GLU A 503 -9.22 -9.42 36.71
C GLU A 503 -10.48 -9.58 35.84
N VAL A 504 -11.18 -8.47 35.57
CA VAL A 504 -12.34 -8.45 34.64
C VAL A 504 -11.99 -8.98 33.25
N VAL A 505 -10.73 -8.83 32.80
CA VAL A 505 -10.27 -9.37 31.52
C VAL A 505 -10.42 -10.89 31.50
N ALA A 506 -9.91 -11.57 32.52
CA ALA A 506 -10.00 -13.03 32.60
C ALA A 506 -11.46 -13.51 32.68
N THR A 507 -12.29 -12.83 33.48
CA THR A 507 -13.73 -13.15 33.61
C THR A 507 -14.44 -13.05 32.26
N LYS A 508 -14.22 -11.96 31.51
CA LYS A 508 -14.86 -11.75 30.20
C LYS A 508 -14.36 -12.72 29.13
N VAL A 509 -13.08 -13.07 29.17
CA VAL A 509 -12.52 -14.08 28.27
C VAL A 509 -13.08 -15.48 28.59
N GLU A 510 -13.26 -15.82 29.86
CA GLU A 510 -13.92 -17.06 30.28
C GLU A 510 -15.38 -17.13 29.82
N GLU A 511 -16.14 -16.03 29.95
CA GLU A 511 -17.49 -15.90 29.39
C GLU A 511 -17.50 -16.15 27.87
N ALA A 512 -16.56 -15.53 27.14
CA ALA A 512 -16.45 -15.65 25.67
C ALA A 512 -16.12 -17.09 25.23
N VAL A 513 -15.13 -17.71 25.88
CA VAL A 513 -14.76 -19.11 25.61
C VAL A 513 -15.93 -20.04 25.91
N GLY A 514 -16.64 -19.82 27.03
CA GLY A 514 -17.82 -20.60 27.39
C GLY A 514 -18.93 -20.53 26.32
N LEU A 515 -19.21 -19.34 25.77
CA LEU A 515 -20.19 -19.15 24.69
C LEU A 515 -19.79 -19.88 23.41
N LEU A 516 -18.53 -19.76 22.99
CA LEU A 516 -18.02 -20.47 21.81
C LEU A 516 -18.12 -21.99 22.01
N HIS A 517 -17.68 -22.49 23.16
CA HIS A 517 -17.66 -23.92 23.48
C HIS A 517 -19.06 -24.51 23.57
N ALA A 518 -20.06 -23.73 23.99
CA ALA A 518 -21.46 -24.15 23.98
C ALA A 518 -22.03 -24.38 22.55
N GLN A 519 -21.40 -23.78 21.53
CA GLN A 519 -21.73 -23.98 20.11
C GLN A 519 -20.73 -24.91 19.40
N ASP A 520 -19.93 -25.67 20.17
CA ASP A 520 -18.85 -26.52 19.64
C ASP A 520 -17.82 -25.76 18.79
N ILE A 521 -17.57 -24.49 19.11
CA ILE A 521 -16.53 -23.67 18.47
C ILE A 521 -15.34 -23.55 19.41
N VAL A 522 -14.15 -23.81 18.89
CA VAL A 522 -12.85 -23.54 19.50
C VAL A 522 -12.33 -22.23 18.91
N PHE A 523 -11.87 -21.30 19.74
CA PHE A 523 -11.29 -20.03 19.28
C PHE A 523 -9.92 -20.27 18.61
N GLY A 524 -9.09 -21.12 19.22
CA GLY A 524 -7.86 -21.65 18.66
C GLY A 524 -6.65 -20.75 18.80
N ASP A 525 -6.83 -19.43 18.75
CA ASP A 525 -5.75 -18.45 18.86
C ASP A 525 -5.88 -17.59 20.11
N LEU A 526 -6.22 -18.18 21.25
CA LEU A 526 -6.45 -17.44 22.49
C LEU A 526 -5.11 -16.99 23.09
N ARG A 527 -4.66 -15.78 22.75
CA ARG A 527 -3.41 -15.18 23.23
C ARG A 527 -3.64 -13.77 23.75
N SER A 528 -2.73 -13.28 24.59
CA SER A 528 -2.82 -11.92 25.16
C SER A 528 -2.81 -10.81 24.09
N ASN A 529 -2.29 -11.08 22.89
CA ASN A 529 -2.40 -10.19 21.73
C ASN A 529 -3.82 -10.06 21.17
N ASN A 530 -4.63 -11.09 21.32
CA ASN A 530 -5.98 -11.19 20.76
C ASN A 530 -7.07 -10.81 21.78
N VAL A 531 -6.67 -10.22 22.92
CA VAL A 531 -7.57 -9.72 23.97
C VAL A 531 -7.33 -8.22 24.10
N LEU A 532 -8.34 -7.41 23.79
CA LEU A 532 -8.30 -5.96 23.99
C LEU A 532 -9.06 -5.58 25.25
N TYR A 533 -8.49 -4.67 26.03
CA TYR A 533 -9.09 -4.08 27.23
C TYR A 533 -9.27 -2.58 27.05
N ASP A 534 -10.51 -2.12 27.17
CA ASP A 534 -10.92 -0.72 27.03
C ASP A 534 -11.48 -0.20 28.37
N VAL A 535 -10.86 0.88 28.86
CA VAL A 535 -11.18 1.53 30.13
C VAL A 535 -12.26 2.61 30.03
N SER A 536 -12.69 2.98 28.82
CA SER A 536 -13.53 4.14 28.59
C SER A 536 -14.98 4.02 29.12
N GLY A 537 -15.44 2.79 29.44
CA GLY A 537 -16.83 2.50 29.81
C GLY A 537 -17.14 2.37 31.31
N GLY A 538 -16.23 2.74 32.22
CA GLY A 538 -16.45 2.68 33.68
C GLY A 538 -16.40 1.28 34.32
N GLU A 539 -16.87 0.23 33.64
CA GLU A 539 -16.76 -1.17 34.10
C GLU A 539 -15.63 -1.98 33.44
N GLY A 540 -14.86 -1.39 32.53
CA GLY A 540 -13.79 -2.09 31.80
C GLY A 540 -14.35 -3.11 30.80
N ARG A 541 -14.27 -2.81 29.50
CA ARG A 541 -14.72 -3.71 28.42
C ARG A 541 -13.53 -4.56 27.97
N ALA A 542 -13.63 -5.88 28.06
CA ALA A 542 -12.66 -6.80 27.46
C ALA A 542 -13.30 -7.56 26.30
N VAL A 543 -12.63 -7.59 25.16
CA VAL A 543 -13.13 -8.21 23.93
C VAL A 543 -12.07 -9.09 23.27
N LEU A 544 -12.53 -10.17 22.64
CA LEU A 544 -11.71 -11.00 21.76
C LEU A 544 -11.69 -10.43 20.35
N VAL A 545 -10.51 -10.47 19.72
CA VAL A 545 -10.27 -10.10 18.33
C VAL A 545 -9.51 -11.21 17.61
N ASP A 546 -9.46 -11.17 16.29
CA ASP A 546 -8.80 -12.17 15.44
C ASP A 546 -9.46 -13.57 15.44
N PHE A 547 -10.55 -13.68 14.69
CA PHE A 547 -11.33 -14.92 14.51
C PHE A 547 -10.85 -15.76 13.33
N ASP A 548 -9.63 -15.55 12.83
CA ASP A 548 -9.12 -16.23 11.65
C ASP A 548 -9.02 -17.75 11.85
N TRP A 549 -8.85 -18.19 13.11
CA TRP A 549 -8.57 -19.59 13.43
C TRP A 549 -9.75 -20.32 14.03
N ALA A 550 -10.77 -19.59 14.50
CA ALA A 550 -11.89 -20.19 15.18
C ALA A 550 -12.59 -21.22 14.27
N GLY A 551 -12.99 -22.35 14.86
CA GLY A 551 -13.51 -23.47 14.10
C GLY A 551 -14.13 -24.53 14.98
N LYS A 552 -14.81 -25.49 14.36
CA LYS A 552 -15.55 -26.52 15.08
C LYS A 552 -14.66 -27.50 15.84
N ASP A 553 -15.00 -27.77 17.09
CA ASP A 553 -14.32 -28.72 17.98
C ASP A 553 -14.28 -30.12 17.36
N GLY A 554 -13.11 -30.75 17.37
CA GLY A 554 -12.92 -32.09 16.83
C GLY A 554 -12.90 -32.19 15.30
N GLU A 555 -13.16 -31.11 14.57
CA GLU A 555 -13.23 -31.09 13.10
C GLU A 555 -12.28 -30.08 12.45
N ALA A 556 -12.26 -28.84 12.95
CA ALA A 556 -11.41 -27.78 12.42
C ALA A 556 -9.93 -28.06 12.70
N ARG A 557 -9.06 -27.47 11.88
CA ARG A 557 -7.61 -27.68 11.94
C ARG A 557 -6.83 -26.37 12.05
N TYR A 558 -5.75 -26.42 12.80
CA TYR A 558 -4.75 -25.35 12.81
C TYR A 558 -4.15 -25.13 11.41
N PRO A 559 -3.61 -23.93 11.11
CA PRO A 559 -2.90 -23.70 9.86
C PRO A 559 -1.76 -24.70 9.69
N ALA A 560 -1.49 -25.12 8.46
CA ALA A 560 -0.27 -25.88 8.15
C ALA A 560 0.99 -25.03 8.32
N THR A 561 0.85 -23.70 8.31
CA THR A 561 1.92 -22.72 8.53
C THR A 561 2.12 -22.35 9.99
N LEU A 562 1.47 -23.05 10.92
CA LEU A 562 1.63 -22.81 12.35
C LEU A 562 3.11 -22.95 12.75
N ASN A 563 3.69 -21.88 13.29
CA ASN A 563 5.04 -21.94 13.80
C ASN A 563 5.04 -22.55 15.21
N HIS A 564 5.21 -23.87 15.29
CA HIS A 564 5.25 -24.62 16.55
C HIS A 564 6.67 -24.80 17.12
N VAL A 565 7.71 -24.39 16.38
CA VAL A 565 9.11 -24.76 16.67
C VAL A 565 9.84 -23.69 17.51
N VAL A 566 9.33 -22.45 17.56
CA VAL A 566 10.09 -21.31 18.09
C VAL A 566 9.79 -21.01 19.56
N ASP A 567 8.69 -21.53 20.13
CA ASP A 567 8.37 -21.34 21.54
C ASP A 567 7.47 -22.45 22.07
N ASP A 568 8.07 -23.42 22.77
CA ASP A 568 7.35 -24.53 23.44
C ASP A 568 6.35 -24.04 24.50
N GLU A 569 6.47 -22.78 24.94
CA GLU A 569 5.57 -22.17 25.92
C GLU A 569 4.37 -21.43 25.29
N LEU A 570 4.34 -21.21 23.98
CA LEU A 570 3.27 -20.44 23.33
C LEU A 570 2.00 -21.25 23.06
N TRP A 571 2.12 -22.58 22.92
CA TRP A 571 1.02 -23.47 22.51
C TRP A 571 0.79 -24.61 23.49
N HIS A 572 -0.45 -25.11 23.53
CA HIS A 572 -0.76 -26.36 24.24
C HIS A 572 0.08 -27.52 23.67
N PRO A 573 0.61 -28.46 24.46
CA PRO A 573 1.55 -29.50 23.99
C PRO A 573 1.05 -30.37 22.82
N ASP A 574 -0.27 -30.56 22.71
CA ASP A 574 -0.89 -31.34 21.62
C ASP A 574 -1.10 -30.52 20.33
N VAL A 575 -0.82 -29.21 20.35
CA VAL A 575 -0.98 -28.33 19.18
C VAL A 575 0.23 -28.48 18.26
N SER A 576 -0.04 -28.81 17.01
CA SER A 576 0.96 -28.96 15.95
C SER A 576 0.36 -28.52 14.60
N PRO A 577 1.20 -28.26 13.58
CA PRO A 577 0.71 -27.82 12.28
C PRO A 577 -0.36 -28.79 11.73
N HIS A 578 -1.48 -28.22 11.30
CA HIS A 578 -2.61 -28.97 10.75
C HIS A 578 -3.30 -29.99 11.69
N CYS A 579 -3.02 -29.96 12.99
CA CYS A 579 -3.72 -30.83 13.95
C CYS A 579 -5.16 -30.37 14.20
N ILE A 580 -5.99 -31.29 14.72
CA ILE A 580 -7.39 -31.04 15.03
C ILE A 580 -7.48 -30.14 16.26
N MET A 581 -8.32 -29.11 16.15
CA MET A 581 -8.61 -28.17 17.24
C MET A 581 -9.50 -28.82 18.28
N LYS A 582 -9.17 -28.59 19.56
CA LYS A 582 -9.93 -29.09 20.70
C LYS A 582 -10.22 -27.96 21.68
N LYS A 583 -11.38 -27.97 22.32
CA LYS A 583 -11.75 -27.04 23.41
C LYS A 583 -10.67 -26.93 24.50
N ALA A 584 -9.98 -28.04 24.80
CA ALA A 584 -8.88 -28.08 25.76
C ALA A 584 -7.73 -27.11 25.45
N HIS A 585 -7.51 -26.77 24.17
CA HIS A 585 -6.48 -25.82 23.77
C HIS A 585 -6.82 -24.40 24.26
N ASP A 586 -8.08 -23.95 24.08
CA ASP A 586 -8.53 -22.65 24.60
C ASP A 586 -8.47 -22.61 26.12
N LEU A 587 -8.90 -23.69 26.79
CA LEU A 587 -8.88 -23.76 28.26
C LEU A 587 -7.46 -23.63 28.83
N TRP A 588 -6.48 -24.22 28.15
CA TRP A 588 -5.08 -24.10 28.56
C TRP A 588 -4.57 -22.66 28.47
N HIS A 589 -4.90 -21.96 27.38
CA HIS A 589 -4.55 -20.54 27.22
C HIS A 589 -5.32 -19.63 28.20
N LEU A 590 -6.58 -19.95 28.51
CA LEU A 590 -7.38 -19.23 29.50
C LEU A 590 -6.75 -19.32 30.89
N GLU A 591 -6.27 -20.49 31.31
CA GLU A 591 -5.58 -20.63 32.60
C GLU A 591 -4.28 -19.85 32.65
N LYS A 592 -3.53 -19.76 31.55
CA LYS A 592 -2.35 -18.87 31.46
C LYS A 592 -2.73 -17.41 31.64
N LEU A 593 -3.78 -16.95 30.96
CA LEU A 593 -4.26 -15.57 31.09
C LEU A 593 -4.71 -15.25 32.52
N LYS A 594 -5.44 -16.16 33.17
CA LYS A 594 -5.81 -16.04 34.60
C LYS A 594 -4.57 -15.93 35.51
N GLY A 595 -3.49 -16.65 35.18
CA GLY A 595 -2.20 -16.54 35.87
C GLY A 595 -1.60 -15.12 35.78
N LEU A 596 -1.60 -14.54 34.58
CA LEU A 596 -1.08 -13.19 34.33
C LEU A 596 -1.88 -12.09 35.06
N CYS A 597 -3.20 -12.24 35.17
CA CYS A 597 -4.04 -11.32 35.95
C CYS A 597 -3.70 -11.35 37.46
N LYS A 598 -3.29 -12.50 38.00
CA LYS A 598 -2.98 -12.69 39.43
C LYS A 598 -1.56 -12.27 39.80
N SER A 599 -0.58 -12.43 38.90
CA SER A 599 0.81 -12.08 39.17
C SER A 599 1.06 -10.58 39.27
N ASN A 600 0.21 -9.75 38.66
CA ASN A 600 0.38 -8.29 38.66
C ASN A 600 -0.41 -7.56 39.76
N THR A 601 -1.06 -8.28 40.67
CA THR A 601 -1.75 -7.69 41.85
C THR A 601 -0.90 -7.67 43.11
N GLY A 602 0.37 -8.10 43.04
CA GLY A 602 1.31 -8.11 44.16
C GLY A 602 2.57 -7.33 43.85
N ASP A 603 2.53 -6.02 44.05
CA ASP A 603 3.63 -5.16 44.51
C ASP A 603 3.07 -3.84 45.06
#